data_AF-A0A950BNH6-F1
#
_entry.id   AF-A0A950BNH6-F1
#
_cell.length_a   1.000
_cell.length_b   1.000
_cell.length_c   1.000
_cell.angle_alpha   90.00
_cell.angle_beta   90.00
_cell.angle_gamma   90.00
#
_symmetry.space_group_name_H-M   'P 1'
#
loop_
_entity.id
_entity.type
_entity.pdbx_description
1 polymer ?
#
loop_
_entity_poly.entity_id
_entity_poly.type
_entity_poly.pdbx_seq_one_letter_code
_entity_poly.pdbx_strand_id
1 'polypeptide(L)'
;MEKRNVLVGRSVTVRANGSEREYFTDAHRRWVGHTGRIHAVVAGDRDNPLIKVGFEDGTRIVFYRLADLDVDEDAALSEPKKHGQRGSHLPKLG
;
A
#
# COMPACT_ATOMS: atom_id res chain seq x y z
N MET A 1 12.02 18.39 -4.74
CA MET A 1 10.58 18.03 -4.68
C MET A 1 10.49 16.54 -4.99
N GLU A 2 10.85 15.64 -4.06
CA GLU A 2 11.43 14.35 -4.48
C GLU A 2 11.15 13.10 -3.62
N LYS A 3 10.17 13.10 -2.70
CA LYS A 3 9.99 11.94 -1.79
C LYS A 3 8.73 11.10 -1.93
N ARG A 4 7.81 11.44 -2.85
CA ARG A 4 6.54 10.68 -2.98
C ARG A 4 6.66 9.35 -3.73
N ASN A 5 7.61 9.24 -4.66
CA ASN A 5 7.85 7.99 -5.41
C ASN A 5 8.69 6.96 -4.66
N VAL A 6 9.29 7.31 -3.51
CA VAL A 6 10.20 6.42 -2.76
C VAL A 6 9.44 5.39 -1.90
N LEU A 7 8.14 5.60 -1.67
CA LEU A 7 7.33 4.75 -0.79
C LEU A 7 6.81 3.49 -1.48
N VAL A 8 6.59 3.52 -2.80
CA VAL A 8 6.01 2.36 -3.52
C VAL A 8 6.99 1.20 -3.48
N GLY A 9 6.47 0.02 -3.12
CA GLY A 9 7.28 -1.18 -2.93
C GLY A 9 7.89 -1.31 -1.54
N ARG A 10 7.81 -0.30 -0.66
CA ARG A 10 8.28 -0.47 0.72
C ARG A 10 7.36 -1.37 1.53
N SER A 11 7.96 -2.10 2.47
CA SER A 11 7.24 -2.82 3.51
C SER A 11 6.71 -1.82 4.53
N VAL A 12 5.49 -2.05 5.01
CA VAL A 12 4.84 -1.23 6.03
C VAL A 12 4.18 -2.09 7.07
N THR A 13 4.27 -1.72 8.33
CA THR A 13 3.52 -2.36 9.41
C THR A 13 2.38 -1.45 9.85
N VAL A 14 1.15 -1.98 9.95
CA VAL A 14 0.00 -1.20 10.41
C VAL A 14 0.14 -0.95 11.91
N ARG A 15 0.16 0.31 12.32
CA ARG A 15 0.36 0.68 13.73
C ARG A 15 -0.80 0.21 14.59
N ALA A 16 -0.47 -0.33 15.76
CA ALA A 16 -1.43 -0.76 16.78
C ALA A 16 -1.75 0.32 17.82
N ASN A 17 -0.97 1.40 17.87
CA ASN A 17 -1.04 2.38 18.96
C ASN A 17 -1.82 3.64 18.55
N GLY A 18 -2.96 3.83 19.21
CA GLY A 18 -3.75 5.06 19.17
C GLY A 18 -5.25 4.79 19.29
N SER A 19 -6.01 5.86 19.56
CA SER A 19 -7.46 5.85 19.36
C SER A 19 -7.75 5.42 17.92
N GLU A 20 -8.61 4.42 17.76
CA GLU A 20 -9.02 3.94 16.45
C GLU A 20 -9.49 5.12 15.59
N ARG A 21 -8.99 5.22 14.36
CA ARG A 21 -9.41 6.29 13.45
C ARG A 21 -10.85 6.05 13.05
N GLU A 22 -11.63 7.12 12.90
CA GLU A 22 -13.06 7.04 12.55
C GLU A 22 -13.34 6.27 11.24
N TYR A 23 -12.36 6.20 10.34
CA TYR A 23 -12.49 5.49 9.07
C TYR A 23 -12.12 3.99 9.15
N PHE A 24 -11.63 3.50 10.29
CA PHE A 24 -11.30 2.09 10.44
C PHE A 24 -12.56 1.24 10.38
N THR A 25 -12.46 0.19 9.58
CA THR A 25 -13.47 -0.87 9.49
C THR A 25 -12.85 -2.19 9.94
N ASP A 26 -13.64 -3.26 10.05
CA ASP A 26 -13.13 -4.59 10.38
C ASP A 26 -12.01 -5.05 9.46
N ALA A 27 -12.03 -4.61 8.18
CA ALA A 27 -10.97 -4.88 7.23
C ALA A 27 -9.63 -4.25 7.65
N HIS A 28 -9.64 -3.09 8.32
CA HIS A 28 -8.44 -2.42 8.81
C HIS A 28 -7.95 -3.06 10.10
N ARG A 29 -8.87 -3.31 11.04
CA ARG A 29 -8.58 -3.95 12.34
C ARG A 29 -7.87 -5.30 12.18
N ARG A 30 -8.29 -6.08 11.18
CA ARG A 30 -7.69 -7.39 10.88
C ARG A 30 -6.18 -7.35 10.63
N TRP A 31 -5.66 -6.26 10.07
CA TRP A 31 -4.25 -6.18 9.67
C TRP A 31 -3.41 -5.30 10.59
N VAL A 32 -3.97 -4.84 11.70
CA VAL A 32 -3.19 -4.17 12.76
C VAL A 32 -2.06 -5.10 13.21
N GLY A 33 -0.85 -4.55 13.33
CA GLY A 33 0.36 -5.32 13.68
C GLY A 33 0.90 -6.23 12.56
N HIS A 34 0.22 -6.31 11.41
CA HIS A 34 0.70 -7.08 10.27
C HIS A 34 1.52 -6.21 9.32
N THR A 35 2.49 -6.85 8.66
CA THR A 35 3.28 -6.23 7.61
C THR A 35 2.60 -6.43 6.26
N GLY A 36 2.41 -5.33 5.55
CA GLY A 36 1.98 -5.30 4.17
C GLY A 36 2.98 -4.54 3.31
N ARG A 37 2.57 -4.27 2.08
CA ARG A 37 3.40 -3.61 1.07
C ARG A 37 2.68 -2.46 0.40
N ILE A 38 3.37 -1.34 0.23
CA ILE A 38 2.79 -0.20 -0.51
C ILE A 38 2.73 -0.54 -1.99
N HIS A 39 1.51 -0.63 -2.52
CA HIS A 39 1.26 -0.80 -3.96
C HIS A 39 1.14 0.55 -4.69
N ALA A 40 0.58 1.56 -4.02
CA ALA A 40 0.42 2.88 -4.61
C ALA A 40 0.23 3.95 -3.52
N VAL A 41 0.65 5.17 -3.85
CA VAL A 41 0.22 6.39 -3.16
C VAL A 41 -0.87 6.99 -4.02
N VAL A 42 -2.12 7.05 -3.51
CA VAL A 42 -3.29 7.36 -4.35
C VAL A 42 -3.34 8.86 -4.67
N ALA A 43 -3.65 9.66 -3.66
CA ALA A 43 -3.62 11.12 -3.62
C ALA A 43 -4.35 11.52 -2.33
N GLY A 44 -3.99 12.66 -1.75
CA GLY A 44 -4.56 13.13 -0.50
C GLY A 44 -3.75 14.30 0.04
N ASP A 45 -3.96 14.61 1.32
CA ASP A 45 -3.13 15.57 2.06
C ASP A 45 -1.64 15.30 1.82
N ARG A 46 -0.86 16.38 1.66
CA ARG A 46 0.55 16.26 1.26
C ARG A 46 1.38 15.52 2.29
N ASP A 47 1.04 15.68 3.56
CA ASP A 47 1.77 15.17 4.71
C ASP A 47 1.15 13.86 5.21
N ASN A 48 -0.15 13.65 4.97
CA ASN A 48 -0.84 12.40 5.30
C ASN A 48 -1.64 11.79 4.11
N PRO A 49 -0.95 11.36 3.05
CA PRO A 49 -1.61 10.80 1.87
C PRO A 49 -2.29 9.46 2.18
N LEU A 50 -3.25 9.09 1.31
CA LEU A 50 -3.85 7.76 1.32
C LEU A 50 -2.93 6.75 0.61
N ILE A 51 -2.62 5.67 1.31
CA ILE A 51 -1.68 4.62 0.91
C ILE A 51 -2.45 3.33 0.65
N LYS A 52 -2.23 2.75 -0.53
CA LYS A 52 -2.78 1.46 -0.92
C LYS A 52 -1.82 0.36 -0.47
N VAL A 53 -2.21 -0.44 0.52
CA VAL A 53 -1.38 -1.52 1.08
C VAL A 53 -1.92 -2.87 0.65
N GLY A 54 -1.07 -3.73 0.09
CA GLY A 54 -1.35 -5.13 -0.19
C GLY A 54 -0.72 -6.04 0.87
N PHE A 55 -1.43 -7.09 1.28
CA PHE A 55 -0.95 -8.09 2.26
C PHE A 55 -0.72 -9.45 1.58
N GLU A 56 -0.05 -10.39 2.29
CA GLU A 56 0.55 -11.63 1.74
C GLU A 56 -0.36 -12.51 0.86
N ASP A 57 -1.69 -12.40 1.00
CA ASP A 57 -2.64 -13.08 0.10
C ASP A 57 -2.68 -12.51 -1.33
N GLY A 58 -1.99 -11.39 -1.61
CA GLY A 58 -1.88 -10.73 -2.93
C GLY A 58 -3.19 -10.19 -3.52
N THR A 59 -4.33 -10.57 -2.94
CA THR A 59 -5.69 -10.31 -3.41
C THR A 59 -6.41 -9.26 -2.57
N ARG A 60 -5.98 -9.07 -1.31
CA ARG A 60 -6.58 -8.09 -0.41
C ARG A 60 -5.75 -6.82 -0.34
N ILE A 61 -6.41 -5.73 -0.67
CA ILE A 61 -5.88 -4.39 -0.64
C ILE A 61 -6.68 -3.60 0.39
N VAL A 62 -5.98 -2.89 1.27
CA VAL A 62 -6.60 -2.00 2.26
C VAL A 62 -5.94 -0.63 2.17
N PHE A 63 -6.73 0.43 2.40
CA PHE A 63 -6.24 1.80 2.32
C PHE A 63 -5.98 2.34 3.72
N TYR A 64 -4.77 2.85 3.96
CA TYR A 64 -4.40 3.48 5.22
C TYR A 64 -3.92 4.89 4.97
N ARG A 65 -4.00 5.74 5.99
CA ARG A 65 -3.26 6.99 6.02
C ARG A 65 -1.79 6.70 6.34
N LEU A 66 -0.88 7.48 5.75
CA LEU A 66 0.56 7.31 5.98
C LEU A 66 0.92 7.38 7.47
N ALA A 67 0.25 8.25 8.24
CA ALA A 67 0.48 8.38 9.68
C ALA A 67 0.18 7.12 10.50
N ASP A 68 -0.65 6.22 9.96
CA ASP A 68 -1.06 4.98 10.63
C ASP A 68 -0.20 3.77 10.18
N LEU A 69 0.81 4.02 9.34
CA LEU A 69 1.77 3.03 8.87
C LEU A 69 3.14 3.32 9.44
N ASP A 70 3.83 2.26 9.84
CA ASP A 70 5.26 2.30 10.08
C ASP A 70 5.97 1.84 8.82
N VAL A 71 6.72 2.74 8.18
CA VAL A 71 7.44 2.43 6.93
C VAL A 71 8.80 1.90 7.28
N ASP A 72 9.06 0.66 6.89
CA ASP A 72 10.39 0.08 7.02
C ASP A 72 11.30 0.72 5.95
N GLU A 73 12.20 1.60 6.39
CA GLU A 73 13.10 2.34 5.52
C GLU A 73 14.36 1.54 5.13
N ASP A 74 14.70 0.52 5.93
CA ASP A 74 15.88 -0.35 5.76
C ASP A 74 15.54 -1.64 5.02
N ALA A 75 14.24 -1.99 4.90
CA ALA A 75 13.80 -3.10 4.07
C ALA A 75 14.15 -2.88 2.59
N ALA A 76 14.86 -3.85 2.02
CA ALA A 76 15.18 -3.87 0.59
C ALA A 76 13.90 -3.70 -0.24
N LEU A 77 13.92 -2.77 -1.20
CA LEU A 77 12.86 -2.60 -2.19
C LEU A 77 12.78 -3.87 -3.04
N SER A 78 12.01 -4.86 -2.58
CA SER A 78 11.76 -6.06 -3.37
C SER A 78 10.95 -5.67 -4.62
N GLU A 79 11.28 -6.19 -5.79
CA GLU A 79 10.56 -5.80 -7.00
C GLU A 79 9.08 -6.24 -6.90
N PRO A 80 8.10 -5.38 -7.26
CA PRO A 80 6.72 -5.82 -7.33
C PRO A 80 6.62 -6.99 -8.32
N LYS A 81 5.97 -8.09 -7.92
CA LYS A 81 5.61 -9.16 -8.86
C LYS A 81 4.84 -8.52 -10.00
N LYS A 82 5.42 -8.51 -11.22
CA LYS A 82 4.75 -8.03 -12.43
C LYS A 82 3.36 -8.66 -12.48
N HIS A 83 2.31 -7.83 -12.46
CA HIS A 83 0.98 -8.28 -12.81
C HIS A 83 1.06 -8.96 -14.18
N GLY A 84 0.47 -10.15 -14.29
CA GLY A 84 0.46 -10.94 -15.52
C GLY A 84 0.07 -10.10 -16.75
N GLN A 85 0.56 -10.56 -17.89
CA GLN A 85 0.37 -9.98 -19.21
C GLN A 85 -1.06 -9.43 -19.36
N ARG A 86 -1.19 -8.10 -19.54
CA ARG A 86 -2.49 -7.49 -19.85
C ARG A 86 -3.03 -8.16 -21.10
N GLY A 87 -4.14 -8.90 -20.98
CA GLY A 87 -4.93 -9.34 -22.12
C GLY A 87 -5.43 -8.10 -22.85
N SER A 88 -4.83 -7.78 -23.98
CA SER A 88 -5.34 -6.73 -24.86
C SER A 88 -6.49 -7.30 -25.67
N HIS A 89 -7.69 -6.72 -25.50
CA HIS A 89 -8.86 -7.00 -26.35
C HIS A 89 -8.76 -6.32 -27.73
N LEU A 90 -7.67 -5.59 -27.99
CA LEU A 90 -7.46 -4.96 -29.28
C LEU A 90 -6.95 -6.00 -30.28
N PRO A 91 -7.58 -6.13 -31.45
CA PRO A 91 -7.05 -6.99 -32.51
C PRO A 91 -5.65 -6.50 -32.89
N LYS A 92 -4.73 -7.44 -33.07
CA LYS A 92 -3.42 -7.15 -33.66
C LYS A 92 -3.68 -6.64 -35.08
N LEU A 93 -3.45 -5.36 -35.32
CA LEU A 93 -3.40 -4.82 -36.68
C LEU A 93 -2.27 -5.55 -37.40
N GLY A 94 -2.65 -6.38 -38.36
CA GLY A 94 -1.77 -6.96 -39.38
C GLY A 94 -1.95 -6.21 -40.69
#